data_AF-A0A1V8RWJ0-F1
#
_entry.id   AF-A0A1V8RWJ0-F1
#
_cell.length_a   1.000
_cell.length_b   1.000
_cell.length_c   1.000
_cell.angle_alpha   90.00
_cell.angle_beta   90.00
_cell.angle_gamma   90.00
#
_symmetry.space_group_name_H-M   'P 1'
#
loop_
_entity.id
_entity.type
_entity.pdbx_description
1 polymer ?
#
loop_
_entity_poly.entity_id
_entity_poly.type
_entity_poly.pdbx_seq_one_letter_code
_entity_poly.pdbx_strand_id
1 'polypeptide(L)'
;MSLHSAAAALGGEIYSRNKILCPGPGHGRADRSLSVTFTDTGFIVNSFADDDWKECRDHVKAVLGLSADRPVEYREPVPTFDPDRARKQKSAAGIWARSVPIAGTLAETYLRSRGLTYESDALRFHHGKRMMVAQITDAITGDPIGLHRTFLDHEGNRTGKMMLGAAAGGVVRLSADEDVTAGLAVAEGIETALAAPFRPVWACLSAGNMARFPVLAGIETLTIFADNDRSGTGERDAFSCAERWHAAGKEVEVRMLAEVGRDYADLKEAA
;
A
#
# COMPACT_ATOMS: atom_id res chain seq x y z
N MET A 1 -17.71 -30.72 -10.67
CA MET A 1 -16.67 -30.83 -9.64
C MET A 1 -17.14 -30.04 -8.42
N SER A 2 -16.98 -30.56 -7.19
CA SER A 2 -17.37 -29.81 -5.97
C SER A 2 -16.21 -28.93 -5.49
N LEU A 3 -16.50 -27.85 -4.76
CA LEU A 3 -15.45 -26.95 -4.24
C LEU A 3 -14.45 -27.67 -3.32
N HIS A 4 -14.91 -28.65 -2.54
CA HIS A 4 -14.06 -29.49 -1.69
C HIS A 4 -13.12 -30.38 -2.50
N SER A 5 -13.62 -30.99 -3.59
CA SER A 5 -12.76 -31.78 -4.50
C SER A 5 -11.74 -30.92 -5.23
N ALA A 6 -12.11 -29.69 -5.62
CA ALA A 6 -11.19 -28.74 -6.23
C ALA A 6 -10.11 -28.27 -5.24
N ALA A 7 -10.46 -28.01 -3.98
CA ALA A 7 -9.50 -27.59 -2.94
C ALA A 7 -8.46 -28.68 -2.66
N ALA A 8 -8.94 -29.92 -2.52
CA ALA A 8 -8.06 -31.08 -2.33
C ALA A 8 -7.10 -31.27 -3.52
N ALA A 9 -7.60 -31.15 -4.76
CA ALA A 9 -6.78 -31.27 -5.97
C ALA A 9 -5.73 -30.16 -6.07
N LEU A 10 -6.12 -28.92 -5.79
CA LEU A 10 -5.22 -27.76 -5.79
C LEU A 10 -4.26 -27.72 -4.61
N GLY A 11 -4.36 -28.67 -3.66
CA GLY A 11 -3.57 -28.63 -2.43
C GLY A 11 -3.85 -27.38 -1.57
N GLY A 12 -5.04 -26.81 -1.72
CA GLY A 12 -5.47 -25.55 -1.12
C GLY A 12 -6.61 -25.70 -0.11
N GLU A 13 -7.04 -24.56 0.40
CA GLU A 13 -8.09 -24.45 1.42
C GLU A 13 -9.23 -23.58 0.91
N ILE A 14 -10.46 -23.94 1.29
CA ILE A 14 -11.64 -23.15 0.98
C ILE A 14 -11.62 -21.90 1.84
N TYR A 15 -11.51 -20.73 1.21
CA TYR A 15 -11.50 -19.44 1.88
C TYR A 15 -12.90 -18.81 1.97
N SER A 16 -13.74 -19.03 0.95
CA SER A 16 -15.13 -18.58 0.95
C SER A 16 -16.01 -19.50 0.10
N ARG A 17 -17.31 -19.17 -0.01
CA ARG A 17 -18.34 -19.97 -0.68
C ARG A 17 -17.97 -20.45 -2.10
N ASN A 18 -17.10 -19.73 -2.81
CA ASN A 18 -16.64 -20.08 -4.14
C ASN A 18 -15.14 -19.82 -4.35
N LYS A 19 -14.36 -19.58 -3.29
CA LYS A 19 -12.94 -19.22 -3.38
C LYS A 19 -12.06 -20.21 -2.65
N ILE A 20 -10.96 -20.59 -3.30
CA ILE A 20 -9.90 -21.44 -2.78
C ILE A 20 -8.60 -20.64 -2.75
N LEU A 21 -7.83 -20.77 -1.67
CA LEU A 21 -6.44 -20.34 -1.61
C LEU A 21 -5.55 -21.57 -1.76
N CYS A 22 -4.66 -21.56 -2.73
CA CYS A 22 -3.76 -22.68 -3.04
C CYS A 22 -2.35 -22.16 -3.34
N PRO A 23 -1.35 -23.06 -3.42
CA PRO A 23 -0.05 -22.71 -3.93
C PRO A 23 -0.13 -22.21 -5.38
N GLY A 24 0.68 -21.22 -5.71
CA GLY A 24 0.94 -20.81 -7.10
C GLY A 24 1.82 -21.82 -7.85
N PRO A 25 1.99 -21.64 -9.17
CA PRO A 25 2.90 -22.46 -9.96
C PRO A 25 4.33 -22.38 -9.42
N GLY A 26 4.94 -23.52 -9.10
CA GLY A 26 6.32 -23.57 -8.58
C GLY A 26 6.47 -23.30 -7.07
N HIS A 27 5.38 -23.01 -6.37
CA HIS A 27 5.40 -22.74 -4.92
C HIS A 27 5.22 -24.00 -4.07
N GLY A 28 5.66 -23.95 -2.82
CA GLY A 28 5.56 -25.07 -1.87
C GLY A 28 4.12 -25.39 -1.46
N ARG A 29 3.83 -26.63 -1.04
CA ARG A 29 2.46 -27.09 -0.76
C ARG A 29 1.70 -26.31 0.35
N ALA A 30 2.43 -25.70 1.27
CA ALA A 30 1.86 -24.86 2.35
C ALA A 30 1.55 -23.42 1.90
N ASP A 31 2.00 -23.04 0.69
CA ASP A 31 1.85 -21.69 0.17
C ASP A 31 0.40 -21.37 -0.22
N ARG A 32 0.02 -20.10 -0.10
CA ARG A 32 -1.33 -19.58 -0.38
C ARG A 32 -1.26 -18.35 -1.29
N SER A 33 -0.27 -18.31 -2.18
CA SER A 33 -0.04 -17.22 -3.11
C SER A 33 -1.07 -17.12 -4.22
N LEU A 34 -1.86 -18.16 -4.49
CA LEU A 34 -2.83 -18.16 -5.57
C LEU A 34 -4.25 -18.26 -5.01
N SER A 35 -5.13 -17.36 -5.45
CA SER A 35 -6.57 -17.51 -5.22
C SER A 35 -7.28 -17.95 -6.50
N VAL A 36 -8.18 -18.94 -6.36
CA VAL A 36 -9.03 -19.46 -7.43
C VAL A 36 -10.48 -19.22 -7.03
N THR A 37 -11.21 -18.40 -7.79
CA THR A 37 -12.62 -18.09 -7.54
C THR A 37 -13.48 -18.70 -8.63
N PHE A 38 -14.34 -19.65 -8.28
CA PHE A 38 -15.25 -20.31 -9.22
C PHE A 38 -16.47 -19.45 -9.51
N THR A 39 -16.88 -19.45 -10.78
CA THR A 39 -18.09 -18.78 -11.28
C THR A 39 -18.98 -19.81 -11.98
N ASP A 40 -20.19 -19.41 -12.37
CA ASP A 40 -21.12 -20.31 -13.09
C ASP A 40 -20.57 -20.77 -14.45
N THR A 41 -19.66 -19.99 -15.03
CA THR A 41 -19.09 -20.22 -16.37
C THR A 41 -17.63 -20.69 -16.35
N GLY A 42 -16.94 -20.63 -15.21
CA GLY A 42 -15.52 -20.96 -15.14
C GLY A 42 -14.87 -20.62 -13.79
N PHE A 43 -13.70 -20.00 -13.84
CA PHE A 43 -12.97 -19.57 -12.65
C PHE A 43 -12.05 -18.37 -12.96
N ILE A 44 -11.72 -17.61 -11.92
CA ILE A 44 -10.80 -16.47 -11.95
C ILE A 44 -9.60 -16.83 -11.09
N VAL A 45 -8.39 -16.52 -11.59
CA VAL A 45 -7.13 -16.66 -10.85
C VAL A 45 -6.59 -15.29 -10.45
N ASN A 46 -6.02 -15.18 -9.26
CA ASN A 46 -5.28 -14.00 -8.84
C ASN A 46 -4.08 -14.43 -7.99
N SER A 47 -2.86 -14.11 -8.46
CA SER A 47 -1.63 -14.33 -7.70
C SER A 47 -1.38 -13.16 -6.74
N PHE A 48 -0.84 -13.48 -5.57
CA PHE A 48 -0.33 -12.58 -4.55
C PHE A 48 1.20 -12.57 -4.53
N ALA A 49 1.86 -13.43 -5.33
CA ALA A 49 3.30 -13.59 -5.44
C ALA A 49 3.87 -13.11 -6.79
N ASP A 50 3.09 -12.32 -7.55
CA ASP A 50 3.47 -11.73 -8.84
C ASP A 50 3.73 -12.76 -9.95
N ASP A 51 3.12 -13.95 -9.85
CA ASP A 51 3.20 -14.97 -10.89
C ASP A 51 2.41 -14.55 -12.15
N ASP A 52 2.87 -15.00 -13.33
CA ASP A 52 2.16 -14.76 -14.59
C ASP A 52 0.77 -15.41 -14.55
N TRP A 53 -0.25 -14.63 -14.86
CA TRP A 53 -1.64 -15.08 -14.77
C TRP A 53 -1.98 -16.25 -15.70
N LYS A 54 -1.28 -16.38 -16.85
CA LYS A 54 -1.46 -17.52 -17.78
C LYS A 54 -0.88 -18.77 -17.16
N GLU A 55 0.27 -18.68 -16.49
CA GLU A 55 0.87 -19.79 -15.77
C GLU A 55 -0.01 -20.23 -14.60
N CYS A 56 -0.55 -19.29 -13.80
CA CYS A 56 -1.53 -19.62 -12.76
C CYS A 56 -2.78 -20.31 -13.33
N ARG A 57 -3.30 -19.80 -14.45
CA ARG A 57 -4.46 -20.37 -15.13
C ARG A 57 -4.17 -21.80 -15.61
N ASP A 58 -3.04 -22.00 -16.28
CA ASP A 58 -2.68 -23.29 -16.88
C ASP A 58 -2.33 -24.32 -15.81
N HIS A 59 -1.73 -23.88 -14.71
CA HIS A 59 -1.56 -24.65 -13.49
C HIS A 59 -2.91 -25.16 -12.96
N VAL A 60 -3.89 -24.27 -12.76
CA VAL A 60 -5.23 -24.66 -12.27
C VAL A 60 -5.94 -25.58 -13.27
N LYS A 61 -5.85 -25.32 -14.58
CA LYS A 61 -6.43 -26.20 -15.62
C LYS A 61 -5.83 -27.60 -15.59
N ALA A 62 -4.50 -27.69 -15.50
CA ALA A 62 -3.78 -28.95 -15.46
C ALA A 62 -4.16 -29.77 -14.22
N VAL A 63 -4.20 -29.12 -13.06
CA VAL A 63 -4.55 -29.78 -11.78
C VAL A 63 -6.01 -30.23 -11.76
N LEU A 64 -6.94 -29.43 -12.31
CA LEU A 64 -8.36 -29.76 -12.31
C LEU A 64 -8.82 -30.58 -13.53
N GLY A 65 -7.91 -30.93 -14.44
CA GLY A 65 -8.23 -31.70 -15.64
C GLY A 65 -9.21 -31.00 -16.59
N LEU A 66 -9.16 -29.67 -16.67
CA LEU A 66 -10.05 -28.88 -17.53
C LEU A 66 -9.44 -28.78 -18.94
N SER A 67 -10.13 -29.32 -19.96
CA SER A 67 -9.66 -29.28 -21.35
C SER A 67 -9.75 -27.86 -21.96
N ALA A 68 -8.90 -27.60 -22.95
CA ALA A 68 -8.76 -26.30 -23.62
C ALA A 68 -9.98 -25.87 -24.47
N ASP A 69 -10.96 -26.74 -24.66
CA ASP A 69 -12.04 -26.60 -25.64
C ASP A 69 -13.27 -25.81 -25.16
N ARG A 70 -13.25 -25.30 -23.92
CA ARG A 70 -14.25 -24.30 -23.49
C ARG A 70 -13.68 -22.90 -23.73
N PRO A 71 -14.31 -22.06 -24.60
CA PRO A 71 -13.93 -20.66 -24.71
C PRO A 71 -14.15 -20.02 -23.35
N VAL A 72 -13.06 -19.59 -22.72
CA VAL A 72 -13.13 -18.78 -21.50
C VAL A 72 -13.33 -17.34 -21.97
N GLU A 73 -14.50 -16.76 -21.68
CA GLU A 73 -14.68 -15.32 -21.82
C GLU A 73 -13.63 -14.62 -20.94
N TYR A 74 -12.62 -14.05 -21.57
CA TYR A 74 -11.83 -13.00 -20.94
C TYR A 74 -12.77 -11.80 -20.81
N ARG A 75 -13.23 -11.56 -19.58
CA ARG A 75 -13.63 -10.22 -19.19
C ARG A 75 -12.38 -9.59 -18.60
N GLU A 76 -11.98 -8.42 -19.12
CA GLU A 76 -11.19 -7.50 -18.30
C GLU A 76 -11.84 -7.45 -16.91
N PRO A 77 -11.06 -7.37 -15.82
CA PRO A 77 -11.64 -7.17 -14.51
C PRO A 77 -12.49 -5.89 -14.56
N VAL A 78 -13.79 -6.07 -14.83
CA VAL A 78 -14.80 -5.05 -14.65
C VAL A 78 -14.67 -4.71 -13.19
N PRO A 79 -14.47 -3.43 -12.80
CA PRO A 79 -14.43 -3.05 -11.41
C PRO A 79 -15.68 -3.63 -10.76
N THR A 80 -15.53 -4.75 -10.05
CA THR A 80 -16.65 -5.36 -9.38
C THR A 80 -16.98 -4.38 -8.30
N PHE A 81 -18.22 -3.89 -8.30
CA PHE A 81 -18.72 -3.07 -7.21
C PHE A 81 -18.65 -3.96 -5.96
N ASP A 82 -17.58 -3.80 -5.20
CA ASP A 82 -17.43 -4.39 -3.89
C ASP A 82 -18.18 -3.45 -2.93
N PRO A 83 -19.38 -3.82 -2.46
CA PRO A 83 -20.17 -2.98 -1.57
C PRO A 83 -19.42 -2.66 -0.28
N ASP A 84 -18.50 -3.52 0.17
CA ASP A 84 -17.66 -3.25 1.34
C ASP A 84 -16.59 -2.21 1.04
N ARG A 85 -15.96 -2.26 -0.14
CA ARG A 85 -15.03 -1.23 -0.59
C ARG A 85 -15.72 0.12 -0.72
N ALA A 86 -16.89 0.16 -1.38
CA ALA A 86 -17.67 1.38 -1.54
C ALA A 86 -18.11 1.96 -0.18
N ARG A 87 -18.56 1.10 0.75
CA ARG A 87 -18.92 1.51 2.12
C ARG A 87 -17.72 2.07 2.89
N LYS A 88 -16.55 1.42 2.79
CA LYS A 88 -15.31 1.89 3.44
C LYS A 88 -14.86 3.23 2.85
N GLN A 89 -14.92 3.40 1.53
CA GLN A 89 -14.56 4.65 0.85
C GLN A 89 -15.51 5.79 1.25
N LYS A 90 -16.82 5.55 1.29
CA LYS A 90 -17.80 6.53 1.80
C LYS A 90 -17.55 6.89 3.27
N SER A 91 -17.20 5.90 4.10
CA SER A 91 -16.86 6.14 5.50
C SER A 91 -15.59 6.97 5.65
N ALA A 92 -14.56 6.67 4.85
CA ALA A 92 -13.32 7.43 4.78
C ALA A 92 -13.59 8.89 4.39
N ALA A 93 -14.32 9.12 3.29
CA ALA A 93 -14.70 10.46 2.85
C ALA A 93 -15.48 11.24 3.93
N GLY A 94 -16.42 10.58 4.61
CA GLY A 94 -17.17 11.20 5.70
C GLY A 94 -16.30 11.56 6.91
N ILE A 95 -15.31 10.75 7.25
CA ILE A 95 -14.33 11.08 8.30
C ILE A 95 -13.49 12.28 7.85
N TRP A 96 -12.93 12.25 6.64
CA TRP A 96 -12.13 13.34 6.09
C TRP A 96 -12.84 14.69 6.12
N ALA A 97 -14.11 14.72 5.68
CA ALA A 97 -14.92 15.93 5.65
C ALA A 97 -15.22 16.53 7.04
N ARG A 98 -15.16 15.71 8.11
CA ARG A 98 -15.34 16.16 9.50
C ARG A 98 -14.03 16.40 10.24
N SER A 99 -12.89 16.17 9.57
CA SER A 99 -11.57 16.46 10.13
C SER A 99 -11.18 17.91 9.82
N VAL A 100 -10.46 18.52 10.75
CA VAL A 100 -9.98 19.91 10.68
C VAL A 100 -8.47 19.96 10.45
N PRO A 101 -7.88 21.09 10.04
CA PRO A 101 -6.43 21.25 10.00
C PRO A 101 -5.78 20.89 11.35
N ILE A 102 -4.53 20.41 11.33
CA ILE A 102 -3.89 19.90 12.56
C ILE A 102 -3.48 21.00 13.54
N ALA A 103 -3.38 22.26 13.11
CA ALA A 103 -2.97 23.38 13.95
C ALA A 103 -3.87 23.53 15.19
N GLY A 104 -3.27 23.66 16.37
CA GLY A 104 -3.94 23.74 17.67
C GLY A 104 -4.56 22.42 18.15
N THR A 105 -4.25 21.28 17.53
CA THR A 105 -4.85 19.99 17.87
C THR A 105 -3.85 19.00 18.46
N LEU A 106 -4.34 17.88 19.00
CA LEU A 106 -3.49 16.78 19.48
C LEU A 106 -2.60 16.20 18.38
N ALA A 107 -2.99 16.30 17.10
CA ALA A 107 -2.13 15.88 16.00
C ALA A 107 -0.89 16.79 15.86
N GLU A 108 -1.04 18.10 16.06
CA GLU A 108 0.11 19.00 16.13
C GLU A 108 0.98 18.70 17.35
N THR A 109 0.37 18.46 18.52
CA THR A 109 1.11 18.05 19.73
C THR A 109 1.93 16.79 19.48
N TYR A 110 1.33 15.77 18.85
CA TYR A 110 2.00 14.52 18.47
C TYR A 110 3.19 14.74 17.53
N LEU A 111 3.02 15.54 16.48
CA LEU A 111 4.13 15.82 15.56
C LEU A 111 5.23 16.62 16.24
N ARG A 112 4.88 17.64 17.05
CA ARG A 112 5.84 18.45 17.79
C ARG A 112 6.63 17.64 18.82
N SER A 113 6.00 16.66 19.49
CA SER A 113 6.73 15.76 20.41
C SER A 113 7.76 14.89 19.70
N ARG A 114 7.66 14.74 18.37
CA ARG A 114 8.62 14.06 17.49
C ARG A 114 9.57 15.04 16.79
N GLY A 115 9.56 16.33 17.15
CA GLY A 115 10.36 17.36 16.47
C GLY A 115 9.89 17.67 15.04
N LEU A 116 8.65 17.33 14.70
CA LEU A 116 8.07 17.50 13.37
C LEU A 116 7.03 18.63 13.34
N THR A 117 6.93 19.28 12.19
CA THR A 117 5.90 20.27 11.90
C THR A 117 5.33 20.01 10.50
N TYR A 118 4.08 20.40 10.30
CA TYR A 118 3.40 20.30 9.02
C TYR A 118 2.29 21.34 8.93
N GLU A 119 2.17 22.01 7.80
CA GLU A 119 1.28 23.17 7.63
C GLU A 119 0.30 23.03 6.45
N SER A 120 0.37 21.93 5.70
CA SER A 120 -0.51 21.68 4.56
C SER A 120 -1.68 20.76 4.95
N ASP A 121 -2.52 20.43 3.97
CA ASP A 121 -3.86 19.91 4.18
C ASP A 121 -3.97 18.38 4.09
N ALA A 122 -2.87 17.69 3.74
CA ALA A 122 -2.86 16.23 3.61
C ALA A 122 -3.01 15.51 4.96
N LEU A 123 -2.70 16.20 6.06
CA LEU A 123 -2.90 15.76 7.43
C LEU A 123 -3.98 16.62 8.09
N ARG A 124 -4.96 15.97 8.70
CA ARG A 124 -6.07 16.60 9.43
C ARG A 124 -6.31 15.90 10.77
N PHE A 125 -7.12 16.47 11.64
CA PHE A 125 -7.48 15.92 12.94
C PHE A 125 -8.99 15.72 13.09
N HIS A 126 -9.42 14.56 13.59
CA HIS A 126 -10.82 14.26 13.86
C HIS A 126 -11.10 14.22 15.38
N HIS A 127 -11.59 15.33 15.95
CA HIS A 127 -11.83 15.48 17.39
C HIS A 127 -12.63 14.34 18.01
N GLY A 128 -13.79 13.98 17.45
CA GLY A 128 -14.68 12.98 18.04
C GLY A 128 -14.10 11.56 18.11
N LYS A 129 -13.02 11.28 17.38
CA LYS A 129 -12.31 9.98 17.39
C LYS A 129 -10.89 10.08 17.92
N ARG A 130 -10.42 11.29 18.26
CA ARG A 130 -9.05 11.62 18.67
C ARG A 130 -8.02 10.93 17.79
N MET A 131 -7.97 11.32 16.53
CA MET A 131 -7.03 10.74 15.58
C MET A 131 -6.54 11.77 14.59
N MET A 132 -5.24 11.73 14.30
CA MET A 132 -4.69 12.32 13.08
C MET A 132 -5.09 11.45 11.90
N VAL A 133 -5.48 12.09 10.81
CA VAL A 133 -6.00 11.48 9.60
C VAL A 133 -5.18 11.98 8.42
N ALA A 134 -4.56 11.08 7.68
CA ALA A 134 -3.88 11.38 6.44
C ALA A 134 -4.66 10.84 5.25
N GLN A 135 -4.90 11.68 4.24
CA GLN A 135 -5.61 11.24 3.03
C GLN A 135 -4.68 10.39 2.16
N ILE A 136 -5.13 9.17 1.87
CA ILE A 136 -4.45 8.28 0.93
C ILE A 136 -5.06 8.52 -0.44
N THR A 137 -4.21 8.86 -1.40
CA THR A 137 -4.55 9.13 -2.79
C THR A 137 -3.80 8.16 -3.67
N ASP A 138 -4.42 7.69 -4.75
CA ASP A 138 -3.76 6.83 -5.73
C ASP A 138 -2.53 7.55 -6.32
N ALA A 139 -1.40 6.86 -6.42
CA ALA A 139 -0.13 7.48 -6.78
C ALA A 139 -0.13 8.03 -8.23
N ILE A 140 -0.95 7.48 -9.12
CA ILE A 140 -0.99 7.87 -10.54
C ILE A 140 -2.10 8.89 -10.79
N THR A 141 -3.32 8.58 -10.33
CA THR A 141 -4.52 9.37 -10.65
C THR A 141 -4.74 10.53 -9.68
N GLY A 142 -4.17 10.48 -8.48
CA GLY A 142 -4.44 11.46 -7.42
C GLY A 142 -5.79 11.28 -6.72
N ASP A 143 -6.61 10.32 -7.13
CA ASP A 143 -7.94 10.12 -6.57
C ASP A 143 -7.88 9.66 -5.10
N PRO A 144 -8.75 10.18 -4.21
CA PRO A 144 -8.83 9.69 -2.83
C PRO A 144 -9.31 8.24 -2.74
N ILE A 145 -8.48 7.37 -2.18
CA ILE A 145 -8.75 5.92 -2.08
C ILE A 145 -8.91 5.42 -0.64
N GLY A 146 -8.43 6.17 0.36
CA GLY A 146 -8.49 5.76 1.75
C GLY A 146 -7.96 6.79 2.73
N LEU A 147 -7.84 6.37 4.00
CA LEU A 147 -7.27 7.15 5.09
C LEU A 147 -6.27 6.30 5.88
N HIS A 148 -5.12 6.89 6.20
CA HIS A 148 -4.28 6.42 7.29
C HIS A 148 -4.69 7.16 8.56
N ARG A 149 -4.98 6.42 9.63
CA ARG A 149 -5.48 6.98 10.89
C ARG A 149 -4.50 6.66 12.00
N THR A 150 -3.98 7.69 12.65
CA THR A 150 -3.14 7.60 13.84
C THR A 150 -3.99 8.01 15.05
N PHE A 151 -4.35 7.06 15.91
CA PHE A 151 -5.15 7.32 17.10
C PHE A 151 -4.28 7.88 18.22
N LEU A 152 -4.81 8.86 18.94
CA LEU A 152 -4.12 9.61 19.98
C LEU A 152 -4.89 9.52 21.31
N ASP A 153 -4.17 9.51 22.43
CA ASP A 153 -4.76 9.66 23.77
C ASP A 153 -5.12 11.13 24.08
N HIS A 154 -5.32 11.50 25.35
CA HIS A 154 -5.67 12.89 25.71
C HIS A 154 -4.44 13.79 25.78
N GLU A 155 -3.27 13.20 25.88
CA GLU A 155 -1.96 13.83 26.01
C GLU A 155 -1.29 14.02 24.64
N GLY A 156 -1.85 13.40 23.59
CA GLY A 156 -1.32 13.47 22.22
C GLY A 156 -0.36 12.33 21.88
N ASN A 157 -0.24 11.29 22.71
CA ASN A 157 0.58 10.13 22.40
C ASN A 157 -0.16 9.17 21.48
N ARG A 158 0.59 8.54 20.57
CA ARG A 158 0.06 7.53 19.64
C ARG A 158 -0.33 6.25 20.38
N THR A 159 -1.60 5.86 20.26
CA THR A 159 -2.16 4.61 20.81
C THR A 159 -2.38 3.53 19.77
N GLY A 160 -2.34 3.87 18.48
CA GLY A 160 -2.43 2.91 17.39
C GLY A 160 -2.47 3.55 16.02
N LYS A 161 -2.31 2.73 14.97
CA LYS A 161 -2.46 3.13 13.57
C LYS A 161 -3.33 2.14 12.80
N MET A 162 -4.22 2.64 11.94
CA MET A 162 -5.08 1.80 11.11
C MET A 162 -5.43 2.45 9.77
N MET A 163 -5.49 1.62 8.72
CA MET A 163 -6.04 2.03 7.43
C MET A 163 -7.57 1.96 7.43
N LEU A 164 -8.22 2.79 6.60
CA LEU A 164 -9.63 2.69 6.24
C LEU A 164 -9.80 2.99 4.76
N GLY A 165 -10.39 2.05 4.01
CA GLY A 165 -10.43 2.13 2.55
C GLY A 165 -9.26 1.36 1.93
N ALA A 166 -8.91 1.70 0.70
CA ALA A 166 -7.77 1.12 0.01
C ALA A 166 -6.47 1.86 0.40
N ALA A 167 -5.36 1.14 0.33
CA ALA A 167 -4.02 1.68 0.58
C ALA A 167 -2.99 1.20 -0.46
N ALA A 168 -3.22 0.04 -1.09
CA ALA A 168 -2.35 -0.46 -2.15
C ALA A 168 -2.32 0.52 -3.33
N GLY A 169 -1.11 0.85 -3.80
CA GLY A 169 -0.87 1.85 -4.84
C GLY A 169 -1.09 3.30 -4.38
N GLY A 170 -1.42 3.51 -3.10
CA GLY A 170 -1.70 4.82 -2.55
C GLY A 170 -0.50 5.49 -1.89
N VAL A 171 -0.53 6.81 -1.82
CA VAL A 171 0.42 7.64 -1.07
C VAL A 171 -0.31 8.70 -0.26
N VAL A 172 0.37 9.24 0.75
CA VAL A 172 0.01 10.52 1.36
C VAL A 172 0.88 11.60 0.73
N ARG A 173 0.25 12.53 0.01
CA ARG A 173 0.91 13.64 -0.67
C ARG A 173 1.23 14.77 0.31
N LEU A 174 2.34 14.66 1.04
CA LEU A 174 2.73 15.69 2.01
C LEU A 174 3.13 16.99 1.32
N SER A 175 3.74 16.91 0.14
CA SER A 175 3.84 17.99 -0.85
C SER A 175 2.73 17.88 -1.89
N ALA A 176 2.16 19.01 -2.30
CA ALA A 176 1.13 19.04 -3.32
C ALA A 176 1.69 18.65 -4.69
N ASP A 177 0.85 18.11 -5.58
CA ASP A 177 1.27 17.72 -6.93
C ASP A 177 1.82 18.92 -7.72
N GLU A 178 1.34 20.13 -7.42
CA GLU A 178 1.81 21.39 -8.01
C GLU A 178 3.28 21.72 -7.68
N ASP A 179 3.77 21.24 -6.53
CA ASP A 179 5.16 21.40 -6.10
C ASP A 179 6.07 20.34 -6.75
N VAL A 180 5.49 19.31 -7.37
CA VAL A 180 6.22 18.21 -8.00
C VAL A 180 6.56 18.56 -9.44
N THR A 181 7.86 18.74 -9.67
CA THR A 181 8.43 19.02 -11.00
C THR A 181 9.17 17.78 -11.53
N ALA A 182 10.49 17.83 -11.66
CA ALA A 182 11.29 16.71 -12.17
C ALA A 182 11.81 15.77 -11.06
N GLY A 183 11.77 16.19 -9.78
CA GLY A 183 12.27 15.42 -8.66
C GLY A 183 11.21 15.15 -7.60
N LEU A 184 11.21 13.93 -7.05
CA LEU A 184 10.32 13.53 -5.97
C LEU A 184 11.07 12.72 -4.91
N ALA A 185 10.82 13.03 -3.64
CA ALA A 185 11.19 12.15 -2.54
C ALA A 185 10.01 11.27 -2.12
N VAL A 186 10.29 10.04 -1.71
CA VAL A 186 9.31 9.15 -1.06
C VAL A 186 9.90 8.56 0.21
N ALA A 187 9.06 8.30 1.21
CA ALA A 187 9.45 7.55 2.39
C ALA A 187 8.41 6.49 2.77
N GLU A 188 8.80 5.50 3.57
CA GLU A 188 7.86 4.50 4.07
C GLU A 188 6.76 5.14 4.94
N GLY A 189 7.14 5.90 5.98
CA GLY A 189 6.22 6.51 6.94
C GLY A 189 5.90 7.99 6.69
N ILE A 190 4.80 8.47 7.27
CA ILE A 190 4.46 9.91 7.27
C ILE A 190 5.52 10.68 8.06
N GLU A 191 5.88 10.17 9.24
CA GLU A 191 6.88 10.78 10.12
C GLU A 191 8.27 10.81 9.44
N THR A 192 8.70 9.70 8.84
CA THR A 192 9.95 9.62 8.06
C THR A 192 9.95 10.62 6.90
N ALA A 193 8.85 10.72 6.14
CA ALA A 193 8.72 11.67 5.04
C ALA A 193 8.76 13.13 5.52
N LEU A 194 8.11 13.45 6.64
CA LEU A 194 8.16 14.79 7.24
C LEU A 194 9.57 15.15 7.71
N ALA A 195 10.30 14.18 8.27
CA ALA A 195 11.67 14.36 8.75
C ALA A 195 12.72 14.46 7.63
N ALA A 196 12.41 13.92 6.44
CA ALA A 196 13.31 13.96 5.30
C ALA A 196 13.73 15.39 4.93
N PRO A 197 15.00 15.62 4.53
CA PRO A 197 15.53 16.95 4.23
C PRO A 197 15.10 17.49 2.86
N PHE A 198 14.49 16.69 2.00
CA PHE A 198 14.09 17.09 0.65
C PHE A 198 12.58 17.27 0.54
N ARG A 199 12.21 18.18 -0.36
CA ARG A 199 10.86 18.38 -0.86
C ARG A 199 10.94 18.51 -2.39
N PRO A 200 9.89 18.13 -3.13
CA PRO A 200 8.61 17.59 -2.66
C PRO A 200 8.75 16.16 -2.12
N VAL A 201 7.88 15.77 -1.18
CA VAL A 201 7.92 14.43 -0.55
C VAL A 201 6.54 13.82 -0.37
N TRP A 202 6.41 12.52 -0.65
CA TRP A 202 5.21 11.71 -0.38
C TRP A 202 5.53 10.54 0.56
N ALA A 203 4.52 10.03 1.26
CA ALA A 203 4.66 8.85 2.12
C ALA A 203 3.92 7.64 1.53
N CYS A 204 4.62 6.51 1.44
CA CYS A 204 4.15 5.25 0.85
C CYS A 204 3.38 4.37 1.84
N LEU A 205 3.38 4.69 3.13
CA LEU A 205 2.62 4.07 4.22
C LEU A 205 3.04 2.66 4.67
N SER A 206 3.82 1.93 3.88
CA SER A 206 4.46 0.67 4.25
C SER A 206 5.58 0.29 3.29
N ALA A 207 6.53 -0.54 3.76
CA ALA A 207 7.61 -1.09 2.95
C ALA A 207 7.08 -1.75 1.66
N GLY A 208 6.11 -2.66 1.77
CA GLY A 208 5.56 -3.36 0.61
C GLY A 208 4.82 -2.45 -0.39
N ASN A 209 4.29 -1.31 0.05
CA ASN A 209 3.65 -0.35 -0.86
C ASN A 209 4.71 0.57 -1.50
N MET A 210 5.76 0.93 -0.76
CA MET A 210 6.95 1.61 -1.29
C MET A 210 7.64 0.76 -2.37
N ALA A 211 7.81 -0.55 -2.14
CA ALA A 211 8.36 -1.49 -3.11
C ALA A 211 7.61 -1.45 -4.44
N ARG A 212 6.30 -1.21 -4.42
CA ARG A 212 5.40 -1.19 -5.59
C ARG A 212 5.13 0.22 -6.12
N PHE A 213 5.80 1.25 -5.59
CA PHE A 213 5.61 2.61 -6.04
C PHE A 213 5.90 2.71 -7.56
N PRO A 214 4.96 3.23 -8.36
CA PRO A 214 5.07 3.20 -9.81
C PRO A 214 6.07 4.22 -10.31
N VAL A 215 6.60 4.00 -11.52
CA VAL A 215 7.35 5.04 -12.24
C VAL A 215 6.35 6.08 -12.73
N LEU A 216 6.56 7.33 -12.35
CA LEU A 216 5.65 8.43 -12.68
C LEU A 216 6.12 9.17 -13.93
N ALA A 217 5.19 9.48 -14.83
CA ALA A 217 5.48 10.31 -15.99
C ALA A 217 5.87 11.73 -15.53
N GLY A 218 6.86 12.33 -16.20
CA GLY A 218 7.34 13.68 -15.87
C GLY A 218 8.38 13.76 -14.75
N ILE A 219 8.51 12.72 -13.92
CA ILE A 219 9.56 12.65 -12.89
C ILE A 219 10.83 12.06 -13.50
N GLU A 220 11.96 12.70 -13.25
CA GLU A 220 13.29 12.33 -13.74
C GLU A 220 14.15 11.75 -12.62
N THR A 221 13.97 12.24 -11.38
CA THR A 221 14.76 11.82 -10.22
C THR A 221 13.87 11.39 -9.03
N LEU A 222 14.20 10.25 -8.41
CA LEU A 222 13.53 9.76 -7.21
C LEU A 222 14.53 9.60 -6.05
N THR A 223 14.22 10.17 -4.89
CA THR A 223 14.96 9.88 -3.65
C THR A 223 14.09 9.05 -2.71
N ILE A 224 14.55 7.86 -2.33
CA ILE A 224 13.83 6.93 -1.47
C ILE A 224 14.44 6.99 -0.07
N PHE A 225 13.66 7.41 0.91
CA PHE A 225 14.01 7.37 2.33
C PHE A 225 13.46 6.08 2.95
N ALA A 226 14.32 5.08 3.07
CA ALA A 226 13.95 3.79 3.63
C ALA A 226 14.21 3.74 5.14
N ASP A 227 13.32 3.08 5.86
CA ASP A 227 13.52 2.80 7.28
C ASP A 227 14.64 1.76 7.42
N ASN A 228 15.66 2.04 8.25
CA ASN A 228 16.74 1.10 8.53
C ASN A 228 16.30 0.11 9.62
N ASP A 229 15.39 -0.79 9.28
CA ASP A 229 14.87 -1.79 10.22
C ASP A 229 15.81 -3.00 10.37
N ARG A 230 15.79 -3.64 11.54
CA ARG A 230 16.62 -4.84 11.82
C ARG A 230 16.30 -6.05 10.93
N SER A 231 15.14 -6.07 10.29
CA SER A 231 14.72 -7.17 9.41
C SER A 231 15.27 -7.01 7.98
N GLY A 232 15.85 -5.85 7.67
CA GLY A 232 16.26 -5.45 6.33
C GLY A 232 15.10 -5.37 5.33
N THR A 233 13.84 -5.32 5.80
CA THR A 233 12.68 -5.33 4.91
C THR A 233 12.54 -3.98 4.23
N GLY A 234 12.61 -2.88 4.98
CA GLY A 234 12.61 -1.52 4.43
C GLY A 234 13.69 -1.31 3.37
N GLU A 235 14.91 -1.83 3.60
CA GLU A 235 16.01 -1.78 2.64
C GLU A 235 15.68 -2.54 1.35
N ARG A 236 15.34 -3.83 1.43
CA ARG A 236 15.02 -4.66 0.25
C ARG A 236 13.88 -4.08 -0.57
N ASP A 237 12.84 -3.58 0.10
CA ASP A 237 11.67 -3.01 -0.54
C ASP A 237 12.00 -1.67 -1.23
N ALA A 238 12.84 -0.84 -0.62
CA ALA A 238 13.34 0.38 -1.24
C ALA A 238 14.19 0.10 -2.48
N PHE A 239 15.09 -0.89 -2.42
CA PHE A 239 15.89 -1.29 -3.58
C PHE A 239 15.04 -1.87 -4.70
N SER A 240 13.98 -2.63 -4.39
CA SER A 240 13.04 -3.12 -5.41
C SER A 240 12.35 -1.97 -6.16
N CYS A 241 12.03 -0.88 -5.47
CA CYS A 241 11.51 0.33 -6.10
C CYS A 241 12.59 1.03 -6.93
N ALA A 242 13.81 1.16 -6.39
CA ALA A 242 14.94 1.78 -7.08
C ALA A 242 15.29 1.05 -8.38
N GLU A 243 15.36 -0.28 -8.37
CA GLU A 243 15.62 -1.08 -9.56
C GLU A 243 14.58 -0.82 -10.66
N ARG A 244 13.29 -0.72 -10.30
CA ARG A 244 12.22 -0.39 -11.25
C ARG A 244 12.40 1.00 -11.87
N TRP A 245 12.71 2.00 -11.06
CA TRP A 245 12.93 3.37 -11.54
C TRP A 245 14.19 3.48 -12.41
N HIS A 246 15.27 2.83 -11.99
CA HIS A 246 16.51 2.76 -12.75
C HIS A 246 16.32 2.07 -14.11
N ALA A 247 15.61 0.93 -14.14
CA ALA A 247 15.29 0.21 -15.38
C ALA A 247 14.43 1.05 -16.35
N ALA A 248 13.67 2.01 -15.84
CA ALA A 248 12.91 2.97 -16.64
C ALA A 248 13.74 4.19 -17.08
N GLY A 249 15.06 4.18 -16.88
CA GLY A 249 15.97 5.25 -17.27
C GLY A 249 15.90 6.50 -16.39
N LYS A 250 15.42 6.35 -15.14
CA LYS A 250 15.33 7.45 -14.17
C LYS A 250 16.52 7.44 -13.22
N GLU A 251 16.88 8.63 -12.73
CA GLU A 251 17.84 8.74 -11.64
C GLU A 251 17.15 8.35 -10.33
N VAL A 252 17.80 7.52 -9.52
CA VAL A 252 17.24 7.09 -8.25
C VAL A 252 18.32 6.92 -7.20
N GLU A 253 18.05 7.38 -5.99
CA GLU A 253 18.93 7.27 -4.84
C GLU A 253 18.16 6.69 -3.66
N VAL A 254 18.70 5.65 -3.01
CA VAL A 254 18.17 5.14 -1.73
C VAL A 254 19.01 5.72 -0.59
N ARG A 255 18.35 6.39 0.35
CA ARG A 255 18.96 6.95 1.56
C ARG A 255 18.43 6.24 2.80
N MET A 256 19.35 5.82 3.64
CA MET A 256 19.09 5.19 4.94
C MET A 256 19.96 5.86 5.99
N LEU A 257 19.47 5.93 7.23
CA LEU A 257 20.32 6.32 8.35
C LEU A 257 21.34 5.24 8.67
N ALA A 258 22.53 5.64 9.08
CA ALA A 258 23.61 4.71 9.40
C ALA A 258 23.31 3.82 10.63
N GLU A 259 22.43 4.28 11.54
CA GLU A 259 22.08 3.54 12.75
C GLU A 259 20.89 2.59 12.52
N VAL A 260 21.15 1.28 12.69
CA VAL A 260 20.12 0.24 12.58
C VAL A 260 19.07 0.41 13.68
N GLY A 261 17.81 0.54 13.28
CA GLY A 261 16.65 0.69 14.16
C GLY A 261 16.27 2.14 14.45
N ARG A 262 16.90 3.12 13.80
CA ARG A 262 16.47 4.53 13.81
C ARG A 262 15.91 4.94 12.45
N ASP A 263 14.77 5.62 12.48
CA ASP A 263 14.22 6.28 11.31
C ASP A 263 14.59 7.78 11.30
N TYR A 264 14.33 8.47 10.19
CA TYR A 264 14.60 9.91 10.08
C TYR A 264 13.81 10.74 11.12
N ALA A 265 12.68 10.25 11.61
CA ALA A 265 11.92 10.92 12.65
C ALA A 265 12.58 10.81 14.04
N ASP A 266 13.44 9.80 14.27
CA ASP A 266 14.17 9.62 15.54
C ASP A 266 15.43 10.51 15.65
N LEU A 267 15.89 11.13 14.55
CA LEU A 267 17.05 12.04 14.57
C LEU A 267 16.80 13.37 15.27
N LYS A 268 15.54 13.83 15.33
CA LYS A 268 15.18 15.12 15.93
C LYS A 268 14.84 15.04 17.42
N GLU A 269 14.83 13.85 18.02
CA GLU A 269 14.73 13.70 19.48
C GLU A 269 16.07 14.01 20.20
N ALA A 270 17.18 14.16 19.46
CA ALA A 270 18.54 14.28 20.01
C ALA A 270 19.21 15.66 19.84
N ALA A 271 18.48 16.70 19.42
CA ALA A 271 18.97 18.07 19.24
C ALA A 271 18.14 19.08 20.04
#